data_AF-A0A662CG50-F1
#
_entry.id   AF-A0A662CG50-F1
#
_cell.length_a   1.000
_cell.length_b   1.000
_cell.length_c   1.000
_cell.angle_alpha   90.00
_cell.angle_beta   90.00
_cell.angle_gamma   90.00
#
_symmetry.space_group_name_H-M   'P 1'
#
loop_
_entity.id
_entity.type
_entity.pdbx_description
1 polymer ?
#
loop_
_entity_poly.entity_id
_entity_poly.type
_entity_poly.pdbx_seq_one_letter_code
_entity_poly.pdbx_strand_id
1 'polypeptide(L)'
;MDVETKMRLSTILISLVVVVSISGLCLAADNSVFLSARVMPKPIANYTNCSFSSQANQTLVVDLRDNMSLVMEMFFNHTTNNYCVNVTEHKSAGGSMTLEPLNKFFDINIDDENLVWVFVKVYYTDSQINSLGLDESSLRLHYYNETSGDWSVVANSGVNTIDNFAWANLTHFSLYGVFGSKVAPATTHRRYGSTGGITIVCGDGFCTKAIESCSSCPEDCGVCPATFQEKNETQPTPPTPVSNQTTEEKKTGTPPTSPTSFITGLVTAAKGNAALIFIILIIVVFAFCFKKMKK
;
A
#
# COMPACT_ATOMS: atom_id res chain seq x y z
N MET A 1 34.74 -34.93 -50.87
CA MET A 1 34.08 -34.29 -49.72
C MET A 1 33.00 -35.25 -49.26
N ASP A 2 33.20 -35.86 -48.10
CA ASP A 2 32.39 -36.96 -47.59
C ASP A 2 31.00 -36.47 -47.13
N VAL A 3 30.01 -37.37 -47.15
CA VAL A 3 28.60 -37.09 -46.81
C VAL A 3 28.49 -36.55 -45.37
N GLU A 4 29.39 -36.98 -44.50
CA GLU A 4 29.47 -36.51 -43.11
C GLU A 4 29.93 -35.05 -43.00
N THR A 5 30.78 -34.57 -43.92
CA THR A 5 31.22 -33.17 -43.98
C THR A 5 30.12 -32.26 -44.53
N LYS A 6 29.29 -32.74 -45.47
CA LYS A 6 28.11 -31.98 -45.96
C LYS A 6 27.04 -31.83 -44.90
N MET A 7 26.86 -32.82 -44.03
CA MET A 7 25.85 -32.76 -42.97
C MET A 7 26.25 -31.78 -41.86
N ARG A 8 27.54 -31.73 -41.46
CA ARG A 8 28.01 -30.75 -40.47
C ARG A 8 28.03 -29.31 -40.96
N LEU A 9 28.28 -29.07 -42.26
CA LEU A 9 28.20 -27.73 -42.84
C LEU A 9 26.75 -27.23 -42.93
N SER A 10 25.78 -28.12 -43.21
CA SER A 10 24.35 -27.79 -43.22
C SER A 10 23.83 -27.44 -41.83
N THR A 11 24.26 -28.13 -40.77
CA THR A 11 23.82 -27.84 -39.40
C THR A 11 24.41 -26.53 -38.86
N ILE A 12 25.63 -26.16 -39.27
CA ILE A 12 26.25 -24.87 -38.88
C ILE A 12 25.60 -23.70 -39.62
N LEU A 13 25.22 -23.86 -40.90
CA LEU A 13 24.49 -22.85 -41.67
C LEU A 13 23.06 -22.63 -41.13
N ILE A 14 22.37 -23.68 -40.67
CA ILE A 14 21.03 -23.55 -40.07
C ILE A 14 21.12 -22.85 -38.70
N SER A 15 22.14 -23.14 -37.89
CA SER A 15 22.33 -22.44 -36.60
C SER A 15 22.70 -20.96 -36.77
N LEU A 16 23.45 -20.59 -37.82
CA LEU A 16 23.80 -19.19 -38.08
C LEU A 16 22.61 -18.38 -38.63
N VAL A 17 21.73 -18.99 -39.43
CA VAL A 17 20.49 -18.35 -39.94
C VAL A 17 19.46 -18.12 -38.82
N VAL A 18 19.42 -18.99 -37.81
CA VAL A 18 18.53 -18.82 -36.64
C VAL A 18 19.02 -17.70 -35.70
N VAL A 19 20.33 -17.52 -35.52
CA VAL A 19 20.87 -16.43 -34.65
C VAL A 19 20.71 -15.05 -35.30
N VAL A 20 20.74 -14.95 -36.64
CA VAL A 20 20.51 -13.68 -37.36
C VAL A 20 19.02 -13.29 -37.41
N SER A 21 18.09 -14.22 -37.18
CA SER A 21 16.65 -13.91 -37.15
C SER A 21 16.13 -13.41 -35.81
N ILE A 22 16.94 -13.40 -34.74
CA ILE A 22 16.55 -12.85 -33.43
C ILE A 22 17.05 -11.40 -33.25
N SER A 23 17.95 -10.94 -34.12
CA SER A 23 18.50 -9.56 -34.09
C SER A 23 17.93 -8.63 -35.18
N GLY A 24 17.00 -9.12 -36.01
CA GLY A 24 16.44 -8.39 -37.16
C GLY A 24 14.92 -8.19 -37.18
N LEU A 25 14.20 -8.52 -36.09
CA LEU A 25 12.76 -8.23 -35.98
C LEU A 25 12.52 -6.95 -35.17
N CYS A 26 13.12 -5.86 -35.64
CA CYS A 26 12.62 -4.53 -35.41
C CYS A 26 12.27 -3.95 -36.79
N LEU A 27 11.09 -3.34 -36.90
CA LEU A 27 10.56 -2.57 -38.04
C LEU A 27 9.88 -3.38 -39.14
N ALA A 28 8.61 -3.73 -38.90
CA ALA A 28 7.48 -3.35 -39.75
C ALA A 28 6.19 -3.95 -39.19
N ALA A 29 5.71 -3.39 -38.09
CA ALA A 29 4.31 -3.45 -37.72
C ALA A 29 3.86 -2.01 -37.48
N ASP A 30 3.52 -1.32 -38.57
CA ASP A 30 2.62 -0.17 -38.53
C ASP A 30 1.24 -0.70 -38.13
N ASN A 31 1.08 -0.89 -36.83
CA ASN A 31 -0.19 -0.83 -36.14
C ASN A 31 0.17 -0.54 -34.69
N SER A 32 0.17 0.75 -34.37
CA SER A 32 0.43 1.31 -33.05
C SER A 32 -0.63 0.85 -32.06
N VAL A 33 -0.53 -0.39 -31.61
CA VAL A 33 -0.92 -0.74 -30.24
C VAL A 33 0.33 -0.49 -29.42
N PHE A 34 0.53 0.77 -29.03
CA PHE A 34 1.32 1.04 -27.84
C PHE A 34 0.60 0.33 -26.71
N LEU A 35 0.96 -0.93 -26.43
CA LEU A 35 0.84 -1.44 -25.08
C LEU A 35 1.75 -0.52 -24.27
N SER A 36 1.16 0.56 -23.73
CA SER A 36 1.78 1.36 -22.70
C SER A 36 1.88 0.47 -21.47
N ALA A 37 2.84 -0.45 -21.51
CA ALA A 37 3.18 -1.29 -20.39
C ALA A 37 3.62 -0.33 -19.29
N ARG A 38 2.80 -0.25 -18.24
CA ARG A 38 3.05 0.52 -17.03
C ARG A 38 4.49 0.23 -16.61
N VAL A 39 5.36 1.24 -16.61
CA VAL A 39 6.60 1.15 -15.83
C VAL A 39 6.16 1.20 -14.38
N MET A 40 5.89 0.02 -13.84
CA MET A 40 5.53 -0.16 -12.44
C MET A 40 6.62 0.54 -11.61
N PRO A 41 6.27 1.54 -10.80
CA PRO A 41 7.25 2.23 -9.99
C PRO A 41 7.94 1.22 -9.07
N LYS A 42 9.23 1.45 -8.80
CA LYS A 42 10.04 0.50 -8.01
C LYS A 42 9.37 0.25 -6.64
N PRO A 43 9.08 -1.01 -6.28
CA PRO A 43 8.53 -1.34 -4.96
C PRO A 43 9.58 -1.07 -3.88
N ILE A 44 9.14 -0.56 -2.73
CA ILE A 44 9.98 -0.25 -1.56
C ILE A 44 9.63 -1.09 -0.34
N ALA A 45 8.40 -1.57 -0.24
CA ALA A 45 7.96 -2.53 0.77
C ALA A 45 6.90 -3.46 0.17
N ASN A 46 6.78 -4.66 0.73
CA ASN A 46 5.75 -5.63 0.33
C ASN A 46 5.25 -6.38 1.56
N TYR A 47 3.94 -6.59 1.61
CA TYR A 47 3.25 -7.44 2.55
C TYR A 47 2.43 -8.47 1.76
N THR A 48 2.67 -9.75 2.03
CA THR A 48 1.90 -10.86 1.48
C THR A 48 1.60 -11.85 2.58
N ASN A 49 0.32 -12.17 2.77
CA ASN A 49 -0.11 -13.25 3.63
C ASN A 49 -1.32 -13.95 3.01
N CYS A 50 -1.17 -15.26 2.76
CA CYS A 50 -2.13 -16.13 2.08
C CYS A 50 -2.86 -17.10 3.02
N SER A 51 -2.78 -16.85 4.32
CA SER A 51 -3.33 -17.72 5.36
C SER A 51 -4.49 -17.04 6.11
N PHE A 52 -5.12 -16.03 5.51
CA PHE A 52 -6.23 -15.35 6.16
C PHE A 52 -7.48 -16.22 6.16
N SER A 53 -8.27 -16.05 7.22
CA SER A 53 -9.64 -16.51 7.31
C SER A 53 -10.51 -15.38 7.87
N SER A 54 -11.73 -15.29 7.37
CA SER A 54 -12.72 -14.30 7.78
C SER A 54 -14.03 -15.01 8.13
N GLN A 55 -14.79 -14.42 9.04
CA GLN A 55 -16.14 -14.88 9.35
C GLN A 55 -17.16 -13.99 8.64
N ALA A 56 -18.28 -14.58 8.23
CA ALA A 56 -19.38 -13.84 7.63
C ALA A 56 -19.84 -12.67 8.53
N ASN A 57 -20.07 -11.52 7.90
CA ASN A 57 -20.57 -10.30 8.53
C ASN A 57 -19.68 -9.75 9.66
N GLN A 58 -18.39 -10.04 9.62
CA GLN A 58 -17.41 -9.48 10.53
C GLN A 58 -16.37 -8.66 9.78
N THR A 59 -15.88 -7.62 10.44
CA THR A 59 -14.77 -6.81 9.95
C THR A 59 -13.46 -7.42 10.40
N LEU A 60 -12.59 -7.76 9.45
CA LEU A 60 -11.20 -8.12 9.70
C LEU A 60 -10.32 -6.86 9.59
N VAL A 61 -9.42 -6.66 10.55
CA VAL A 61 -8.45 -5.57 10.53
C VAL A 61 -7.06 -6.12 10.21
N VAL A 62 -6.42 -5.54 9.20
CA VAL A 62 -5.02 -5.77 8.87
C VAL A 62 -4.25 -4.49 9.15
N ASP A 63 -3.44 -4.51 10.20
CA ASP A 63 -2.65 -3.38 10.67
C ASP A 63 -1.20 -3.51 10.16
N LEU A 64 -0.82 -2.59 9.27
CA LEU A 64 0.51 -2.51 8.66
C LEU A 64 1.19 -1.17 9.01
N ARG A 65 0.78 -0.52 10.10
CA ARG A 65 1.29 0.81 10.48
C ARG A 65 2.80 0.85 10.65
N ASP A 66 3.37 -0.17 11.28
CA ASP A 66 4.79 -0.23 11.61
C ASP A 66 5.70 -0.23 10.38
N ASN A 67 5.23 -0.76 9.25
CA ASN A 67 6.04 -0.90 8.04
C ASN A 67 5.62 0.02 6.90
N MET A 68 4.33 0.34 6.79
CA MET A 68 3.73 0.99 5.60
C MET A 68 2.82 2.18 5.96
N SER A 69 2.66 2.49 7.26
CA SER A 69 1.69 3.50 7.74
C SER A 69 0.25 3.26 7.25
N LEU A 70 -0.14 2.00 7.09
CA LEU A 70 -1.40 1.59 6.47
C LEU A 70 -2.22 0.72 7.42
N VAL A 71 -3.53 0.97 7.51
CA VAL A 71 -4.50 0.05 8.11
C VAL A 71 -5.60 -0.24 7.10
N MET A 72 -6.00 -1.49 7.01
CA MET A 72 -7.14 -1.92 6.19
C MET A 72 -8.18 -2.59 7.09
N GLU A 73 -9.42 -2.18 6.94
CA GLU A 73 -10.59 -2.85 7.51
C GLU A 73 -11.37 -3.48 6.35
N MET A 74 -11.61 -4.78 6.42
CA MET A 74 -12.22 -5.56 5.35
C MET A 74 -13.48 -6.22 5.87
N PHE A 75 -14.55 -6.18 5.10
CA PHE A 75 -15.81 -6.83 5.47
C PHE A 75 -16.23 -7.85 4.44
N PHE A 76 -16.65 -9.02 4.93
CA PHE A 76 -17.02 -10.17 4.11
C PHE A 76 -18.48 -10.53 4.38
N ASN A 77 -19.24 -10.84 3.34
CA ASN A 77 -20.63 -11.31 3.48
C ASN A 77 -20.71 -12.81 3.82
N HIS A 78 -19.63 -13.55 3.57
CA HIS A 78 -19.51 -14.99 3.82
C HIS A 78 -18.21 -15.31 4.57
N THR A 79 -18.18 -16.48 5.21
CA THR A 79 -16.96 -17.00 5.81
C THR A 79 -16.05 -17.50 4.69
N THR A 80 -14.87 -16.89 4.53
CA THR A 80 -13.85 -17.38 3.60
C THR A 80 -12.62 -17.86 4.36
N ASN A 81 -11.97 -18.89 3.83
CA ASN A 81 -10.69 -19.40 4.33
C ASN A 81 -9.68 -19.40 3.19
N ASN A 82 -8.42 -19.19 3.53
CA ASN A 82 -7.28 -19.35 2.61
C ASN A 82 -7.33 -18.39 1.42
N TYR A 83 -7.42 -17.09 1.72
CA TYR A 83 -7.20 -16.01 0.77
C TYR A 83 -5.92 -15.23 1.11
N CYS A 84 -5.36 -14.60 0.10
CA CYS A 84 -4.22 -13.71 0.09
C CYS A 84 -4.62 -12.24 0.18
N VAL A 85 -3.93 -11.52 1.07
CA VAL A 85 -3.85 -10.07 1.04
C VAL A 85 -2.44 -9.70 0.59
N ASN A 86 -2.35 -8.99 -0.52
CA ASN A 86 -1.11 -8.47 -1.09
C ASN A 86 -1.15 -6.94 -1.07
N VAL A 87 -0.14 -6.34 -0.44
CA VAL A 87 0.05 -4.88 -0.44
C VAL A 87 1.50 -4.58 -0.81
N THR A 88 1.69 -3.84 -1.89
CA THR A 88 3.03 -3.35 -2.29
C THR A 88 3.08 -1.84 -2.16
N GLU A 89 4.07 -1.31 -1.46
CA GLU A 89 4.32 0.13 -1.42
C GLU A 89 5.33 0.52 -2.49
N HIS A 90 5.09 1.63 -3.17
CA HIS A 90 5.94 2.14 -4.25
C HIS A 90 6.52 3.51 -3.91
N LYS A 91 7.74 3.78 -4.40
CA LYS A 91 8.43 5.06 -4.14
C LYS A 91 7.78 6.27 -4.83
N SER A 92 7.09 6.05 -5.94
CA SER A 92 6.50 7.10 -6.76
C SER A 92 5.25 6.56 -7.44
N ALA A 93 4.36 7.45 -7.82
CA ALA A 93 3.34 7.18 -8.83
C ALA A 93 3.94 7.47 -10.22
N GLY A 94 3.69 6.58 -11.19
CA GLY A 94 3.74 7.00 -12.59
C GLY A 94 2.51 7.87 -12.91
N GLY A 95 2.45 8.43 -14.12
CA GLY A 95 1.32 9.26 -14.57
C GLY A 95 1.48 10.75 -14.24
N SER A 96 0.67 11.59 -14.90
CA SER A 96 0.66 13.04 -14.71
C SER A 96 -0.46 13.42 -13.73
N MET A 97 -0.18 14.35 -12.82
CA MET A 97 -1.20 14.93 -11.93
C MET A 97 -0.98 16.42 -11.73
N THR A 98 -2.08 17.14 -11.54
CA THR A 98 -2.12 18.55 -11.13
C THR A 98 -2.01 18.74 -9.63
N LEU A 99 -2.31 17.69 -8.85
CA LEU A 99 -2.18 17.68 -7.39
C LEU A 99 -0.82 17.14 -6.97
N GLU A 100 -0.41 17.48 -5.76
CA GLU A 100 0.85 17.07 -5.19
C GLU A 100 0.68 15.77 -4.37
N PRO A 101 1.57 14.79 -4.56
CA PRO A 101 1.52 13.54 -3.81
C PRO A 101 2.07 13.69 -2.39
N LEU A 102 1.49 12.96 -1.45
CA LEU A 102 2.05 12.73 -0.11
C LEU A 102 3.20 11.68 -0.11
N ASN A 103 3.58 11.21 -1.30
CA ASN A 103 4.60 10.17 -1.53
C ASN A 103 4.27 8.83 -0.83
N LYS A 104 2.98 8.48 -0.77
CA LYS A 104 2.49 7.20 -0.26
C LYS A 104 1.64 6.54 -1.34
N PHE A 105 2.13 5.42 -1.88
CA PHE A 105 1.53 4.71 -3.01
C PHE A 105 1.43 3.21 -2.71
N PHE A 106 0.23 2.64 -2.78
CA PHE A 106 -0.04 1.26 -2.40
C PHE A 106 -0.76 0.52 -3.52
N ASP A 107 -0.17 -0.56 -4.01
CA ASP A 107 -0.86 -1.53 -4.86
C ASP A 107 -1.52 -2.56 -3.94
N ILE A 108 -2.85 -2.58 -3.92
CA ILE A 108 -3.64 -3.42 -3.02
C ILE A 108 -4.37 -4.45 -3.87
N ASN A 109 -4.16 -5.73 -3.56
CA ASN A 109 -4.84 -6.84 -4.22
C ASN A 109 -5.25 -7.90 -3.20
N ILE A 110 -6.53 -8.25 -3.17
CA ILE A 110 -7.09 -9.30 -2.32
C ILE A 110 -7.83 -10.28 -3.24
N ASP A 111 -7.51 -11.57 -3.15
CA ASP A 111 -8.07 -12.63 -4.00
C ASP A 111 -9.27 -13.33 -3.35
N ASP A 112 -10.26 -12.52 -2.96
CA ASP A 112 -11.51 -13.00 -2.35
C ASP A 112 -12.74 -12.41 -3.04
N GLU A 113 -13.66 -13.28 -3.46
CA GLU A 113 -14.91 -12.90 -4.16
C GLU A 113 -16.07 -12.55 -3.21
N ASN A 114 -15.95 -12.86 -1.93
CA ASN A 114 -16.95 -12.58 -0.87
C ASN A 114 -16.68 -11.24 -0.16
N LEU A 115 -15.60 -10.57 -0.51
CA LEU A 115 -15.24 -9.26 0.00
C LEU A 115 -16.24 -8.22 -0.51
N VAL A 116 -16.86 -7.51 0.43
CA VAL A 116 -17.89 -6.51 0.12
C VAL A 116 -17.26 -5.13 -0.01
N TRP A 117 -16.38 -4.78 0.91
CA TRP A 117 -15.72 -3.48 0.93
C TRP A 117 -14.39 -3.55 1.68
N VAL A 118 -13.50 -2.60 1.34
CA VAL A 118 -12.24 -2.36 2.04
C VAL A 118 -12.18 -0.89 2.43
N PHE A 119 -12.08 -0.63 3.71
CA PHE A 119 -11.85 0.71 4.25
C PHE A 119 -10.36 0.85 4.58
N VAL A 120 -9.69 1.78 3.90
CA VAL A 120 -8.25 2.00 4.03
C VAL A 120 -8.01 3.28 4.82
N LYS A 121 -7.02 3.25 5.71
CA LYS A 121 -6.48 4.42 6.42
C LYS A 121 -4.99 4.51 6.17
N VAL A 122 -4.55 5.63 5.62
CA VAL A 122 -3.15 5.96 5.34
C VAL A 122 -2.72 7.04 6.32
N TYR A 123 -1.89 6.66 7.28
CA TYR A 123 -1.39 7.57 8.32
C TYR A 123 -0.24 8.43 7.80
N TYR A 124 -0.19 9.66 8.28
CA TYR A 124 0.84 10.64 7.98
C TYR A 124 1.25 11.42 9.23
N THR A 125 2.29 12.24 9.10
CA THR A 125 2.71 13.16 10.17
C THR A 125 2.63 14.60 9.70
N ASP A 126 2.42 15.53 10.64
CA ASP A 126 2.39 16.97 10.33
C ASP A 126 3.68 17.44 9.64
N SER A 127 4.82 16.84 9.99
CA SER A 127 6.10 17.12 9.34
C SER A 127 6.10 16.77 7.85
N GLN A 128 5.45 15.66 7.46
CA GLN A 128 5.30 15.30 6.05
C GLN A 128 4.44 16.31 5.31
N ILE A 129 3.32 16.73 5.90
CA ILE A 129 2.42 17.74 5.31
C ILE A 129 3.15 19.08 5.12
N ASN A 130 3.81 19.55 6.17
CA ASN A 130 4.51 20.83 6.17
C ASN A 130 5.71 20.84 5.20
N SER A 131 6.48 19.76 5.15
CA SER A 131 7.66 19.66 4.27
C SER A 131 7.29 19.64 2.78
N LEU A 132 6.09 19.16 2.44
CA LEU A 132 5.57 19.14 1.09
C LEU A 132 4.71 20.38 0.75
N GLY A 133 4.41 21.21 1.75
CA GLY A 133 3.57 22.40 1.61
C GLY A 133 2.15 22.06 1.18
N LEU A 134 1.60 20.95 1.70
CA LEU A 134 0.26 20.46 1.35
C LEU A 134 -0.80 21.08 2.26
N ASP A 135 -1.96 21.39 1.69
CA ASP A 135 -3.16 21.66 2.46
C ASP A 135 -3.72 20.32 2.97
N GLU A 136 -3.57 20.09 4.26
CA GLU A 136 -3.99 18.87 4.94
C GLU A 136 -5.48 18.54 4.68
N SER A 137 -6.34 19.55 4.66
CA SER A 137 -7.79 19.38 4.48
C SER A 137 -8.17 18.90 3.07
N SER A 138 -7.28 19.12 2.11
CA SER A 138 -7.45 18.73 0.71
C SER A 138 -7.05 17.28 0.42
N LEU A 139 -6.43 16.57 1.38
CA LEU A 139 -5.92 15.22 1.15
C LEU A 139 -7.05 14.24 0.80
N ARG A 140 -6.90 13.52 -0.32
CA ARG A 140 -7.81 12.47 -0.76
C ARG A 140 -7.01 11.26 -1.29
N LEU A 141 -7.63 10.09 -1.25
CA LEU A 141 -7.09 8.91 -1.94
C LEU A 141 -7.53 8.96 -3.40
N HIS A 142 -6.60 8.68 -4.29
CA HIS A 142 -6.81 8.50 -5.72
C HIS A 142 -6.43 7.08 -6.10
N TYR A 143 -7.12 6.54 -7.10
CA TYR A 143 -6.76 5.29 -7.76
C TYR A 143 -6.19 5.58 -9.14
N TYR A 144 -5.25 4.78 -9.58
CA TYR A 144 -4.75 4.82 -10.94
C TYR A 144 -5.75 4.12 -11.86
N ASN A 145 -6.30 4.83 -12.82
CA ASN A 145 -7.17 4.26 -13.83
C ASN A 145 -6.30 3.80 -15.00
N GLU A 146 -6.06 2.49 -15.08
CA GLU A 146 -5.23 1.89 -16.14
C GLU A 146 -5.82 2.06 -17.54
N THR A 147 -7.15 2.25 -17.65
CA THR A 147 -7.81 2.45 -18.95
C THR A 147 -7.51 3.84 -19.51
N SER A 148 -7.50 4.87 -18.66
CA SER A 148 -7.15 6.23 -19.09
C SER A 148 -5.67 6.56 -18.96
N GLY A 149 -4.93 5.78 -18.17
CA GLY A 149 -3.53 6.06 -17.83
C GLY A 149 -3.36 7.19 -16.81
N ASP A 150 -4.43 7.59 -16.12
CA ASP A 150 -4.50 8.78 -15.25
C ASP A 150 -5.01 8.45 -13.86
N TRP A 151 -4.74 9.35 -12.91
CA TRP A 151 -5.22 9.25 -11.55
C TRP A 151 -6.63 9.83 -11.41
N SER A 152 -7.50 9.09 -10.73
CA SER A 152 -8.88 9.48 -10.45
C SER A 152 -9.15 9.46 -8.95
N VAL A 153 -9.89 10.45 -8.43
CA VAL A 153 -10.23 10.50 -7.01
C VAL A 153 -11.14 9.33 -6.63
N VAL A 154 -10.90 8.72 -5.47
CA VAL A 154 -11.86 7.76 -4.89
C VAL A 154 -13.04 8.54 -4.34
N ALA A 155 -14.24 8.30 -4.88
CA ALA A 155 -15.43 9.10 -4.57
C ALA A 155 -15.77 9.12 -3.07
N ASN A 156 -15.61 7.98 -2.38
CA ASN A 156 -15.82 7.88 -0.94
C ASN A 156 -14.46 7.93 -0.22
N SER A 157 -13.87 9.12 -0.15
CA SER A 157 -12.60 9.36 0.52
C SER A 157 -12.60 10.68 1.28
N GLY A 158 -11.68 10.80 2.24
CA GLY A 158 -11.55 12.00 3.07
C GLY A 158 -10.27 11.98 3.88
N VAL A 159 -10.21 12.89 4.85
CA VAL A 159 -9.08 13.03 5.76
C VAL A 159 -9.61 13.25 7.18
N ASN A 160 -8.93 12.67 8.16
CA ASN A 160 -9.08 12.98 9.56
C ASN A 160 -7.80 13.72 10.01
N THR A 161 -7.92 15.04 10.16
CA THR A 161 -6.81 15.93 10.53
C THR A 161 -6.57 15.99 12.04
N ILE A 162 -7.34 15.25 12.83
CA ILE A 162 -7.15 15.12 14.29
C ILE A 162 -6.23 13.93 14.56
N ASP A 163 -6.51 12.81 13.90
CA ASP A 163 -5.77 11.54 14.05
C ASP A 163 -4.71 11.32 12.95
N ASN A 164 -4.53 12.29 12.06
CA ASN A 164 -3.54 12.32 10.99
C ASN A 164 -3.58 11.11 10.04
N PHE A 165 -4.74 10.85 9.43
CA PHE A 165 -4.85 9.85 8.37
C PHE A 165 -5.81 10.27 7.24
N ALA A 166 -5.43 9.95 6.01
CA ALA A 166 -6.35 9.98 4.86
C ALA A 166 -7.05 8.62 4.75
N TRP A 167 -8.33 8.60 4.39
CA TRP A 167 -9.11 7.37 4.33
C TRP A 167 -9.94 7.26 3.04
N ALA A 168 -10.25 6.03 2.66
CA ALA A 168 -11.23 5.76 1.61
C ALA A 168 -11.90 4.39 1.75
N ASN A 169 -13.13 4.30 1.24
CA ASN A 169 -13.81 3.03 1.01
C ASN A 169 -13.64 2.61 -0.45
N LEU A 170 -12.97 1.49 -0.67
CA LEU A 170 -12.59 0.97 -1.98
C LEU A 170 -13.65 0.02 -2.53
N THR A 171 -13.98 0.20 -3.82
CA THR A 171 -14.94 -0.63 -4.55
C THR A 171 -14.29 -1.54 -5.60
N HIS A 172 -12.98 -1.41 -5.77
CA HIS A 172 -12.16 -2.19 -6.70
C HIS A 172 -10.72 -2.19 -6.17
N PHE A 173 -9.83 -2.90 -6.86
CA PHE A 173 -8.41 -2.93 -6.59
C PHE A 173 -7.62 -2.21 -7.68
N SER A 174 -6.58 -1.50 -7.27
CA SER A 174 -5.70 -0.70 -8.14
C SER A 174 -4.45 -0.29 -7.36
N LEU A 175 -3.57 0.48 -8.02
CA LEU A 175 -2.62 1.34 -7.35
C LEU A 175 -3.34 2.57 -6.77
N TYR A 176 -3.21 2.76 -5.47
CA TYR A 176 -3.73 3.90 -4.73
C TYR A 176 -2.60 4.87 -4.36
N GLY A 177 -2.93 6.15 -4.25
CA GLY A 177 -2.04 7.18 -3.76
C GLY A 177 -2.79 8.27 -3.02
N VAL A 178 -2.13 8.93 -2.07
CA VAL A 178 -2.69 10.09 -1.36
C VAL A 178 -2.17 11.37 -1.98
N PHE A 179 -3.08 12.26 -2.36
CA PHE A 179 -2.78 13.53 -3.02
C PHE A 179 -3.52 14.69 -2.37
N GLY A 180 -2.96 15.89 -2.48
CA GLY A 180 -3.57 17.12 -2.02
C GLY A 180 -3.14 18.33 -2.83
N SER A 181 -3.81 19.45 -2.59
CA SER A 181 -3.44 20.75 -3.12
C SER A 181 -2.25 21.32 -2.35
N LYS A 182 -1.41 22.12 -3.03
CA LYS A 182 -0.46 22.98 -2.31
C LYS A 182 -1.21 24.04 -1.51
N VAL A 183 -0.71 24.35 -0.32
CA VAL A 183 -1.09 25.58 0.38
C VAL A 183 -0.71 26.73 -0.53
N ALA A 184 -1.68 27.58 -0.87
CA ALA A 184 -1.38 28.80 -1.62
C ALA A 184 -0.33 29.58 -0.84
N PRO A 185 0.74 30.08 -1.47
CA PRO A 185 1.70 30.90 -0.77
C PRO A 185 0.92 32.05 -0.15
N ALA A 186 0.97 32.16 1.18
CA ALA A 186 0.33 33.26 1.89
C ALA A 186 0.76 34.54 1.17
N THR A 187 -0.19 35.20 0.51
CA THR A 187 0.10 36.47 -0.13
C THR A 187 0.51 37.36 1.02
N THR A 188 1.82 37.62 1.14
CA THR A 188 2.31 38.62 2.08
C THR A 188 1.54 39.87 1.73
N HIS A 189 0.55 40.23 2.54
CA HIS A 189 -0.05 41.55 2.47
C HIS A 189 1.09 42.48 2.89
N ARG A 190 1.89 42.89 1.91
CA ARG A 190 2.91 43.92 2.08
C ARG A 190 2.14 45.19 2.38
N ARG A 191 1.84 45.42 3.66
CA ARG A 191 1.72 46.78 4.15
C ARG A 191 3.11 47.38 4.03
N TYR A 192 3.26 48.11 2.93
CA TYR A 192 4.34 49.04 2.67
C TYR A 192 4.53 49.93 3.91
N GLY A 193 5.62 49.68 4.65
CA GLY A 193 6.13 50.52 5.72
C GLY A 193 5.73 50.10 7.14
N SER A 194 6.42 49.13 7.73
CA SER A 194 6.88 49.26 9.13
C SER A 194 7.94 48.22 9.47
N THR A 195 8.90 48.67 10.26
CA THR A 195 10.17 48.04 10.59
C THR A 195 9.97 46.91 11.60
N GLY A 196 10.29 45.67 11.22
CA GLY A 196 10.85 44.67 12.16
C GLY A 196 9.92 43.95 13.12
N GLY A 197 8.68 43.63 12.75
CA GLY A 197 7.82 42.74 13.53
C GLY A 197 6.99 41.83 12.63
N ILE A 198 7.09 40.50 12.82
CA ILE A 198 6.10 39.56 12.33
C ILE A 198 4.77 39.96 12.98
N THR A 199 3.88 40.55 12.19
CA THR A 199 2.54 40.91 12.65
C THR A 199 1.69 39.66 12.47
N ILE A 200 1.30 39.06 13.59
CA ILE A 200 0.25 38.05 13.62
C ILE A 200 -1.05 38.80 13.29
N VAL A 201 -1.72 38.45 12.20
CA VAL A 201 -2.92 39.16 11.72
C VAL A 201 -4.10 38.23 11.87
N CYS A 202 -4.90 38.45 12.92
CA CYS A 202 -6.17 37.75 13.06
C CYS A 202 -7.26 38.41 12.20
N GLY A 203 -8.22 37.62 11.73
CA GLY A 203 -9.40 38.01 10.95
C GLY A 203 -9.25 37.87 9.42
N ASP A 204 -8.26 37.13 8.91
CA ASP A 204 -8.10 36.89 7.47
C ASP A 204 -8.82 35.61 6.97
N GLY A 205 -9.39 34.83 7.90
CA GLY A 205 -10.12 33.60 7.62
C GLY A 205 -9.23 32.36 7.43
N PHE A 206 -7.92 32.46 7.65
CA PHE A 206 -6.98 31.35 7.53
C PHE A 206 -6.21 31.14 8.83
N CYS A 207 -6.20 29.90 9.33
CA CYS A 207 -5.38 29.54 10.48
C CYS A 207 -4.01 29.04 10.03
N THR A 208 -2.99 29.90 10.03
CA THR A 208 -1.62 29.49 9.68
C THR A 208 -0.90 28.90 10.90
N LYS A 209 -0.97 27.56 11.07
CA LYS A 209 -0.37 26.78 12.20
C LYS A 209 1.10 27.13 12.54
N ALA A 210 1.86 27.75 11.63
CA ALA A 210 3.25 28.16 11.85
C ALA A 210 3.41 29.45 12.69
N ILE A 211 2.39 30.33 12.73
CA ILE A 211 2.44 31.63 13.44
C ILE A 211 1.13 31.98 14.16
N GLU A 212 0.03 31.32 13.80
CA GLU A 212 -1.30 31.47 14.39
C GLU A 212 -1.69 30.18 15.10
N SER A 213 -2.29 30.35 16.26
CA SER A 213 -2.86 29.30 17.09
C SER A 213 -4.23 29.76 17.54
N CYS A 214 -5.09 28.85 17.99
CA CYS A 214 -6.37 29.24 18.60
C CYS A 214 -6.18 30.21 19.80
N SER A 215 -5.00 30.23 20.41
CA SER A 215 -4.66 31.14 21.52
C SER A 215 -4.20 32.52 21.05
N SER A 216 -3.63 32.64 19.85
CA SER A 216 -3.12 33.90 19.31
C SER A 216 -4.08 34.56 18.31
N CYS A 217 -4.88 33.78 17.57
CA CYS A 217 -5.90 34.23 16.63
C CYS A 217 -7.13 33.30 16.64
N PRO A 218 -7.95 33.32 17.70
CA PRO A 218 -9.17 32.52 17.79
C PRO A 218 -10.20 32.86 16.71
N GLU A 219 -10.13 34.06 16.11
CA GLU A 219 -11.00 34.50 15.03
C GLU A 219 -10.84 33.65 13.77
N ASP A 220 -9.62 33.21 13.45
CA ASP A 220 -9.35 32.38 12.25
C ASP A 220 -9.09 30.91 12.58
N CYS A 221 -8.46 30.63 13.73
CA CYS A 221 -8.13 29.27 14.19
C CYS A 221 -9.25 28.59 15.00
N GLY A 222 -10.33 29.33 15.28
CA GLY A 222 -11.46 28.83 16.05
C GLY A 222 -11.19 28.80 17.56
N VAL A 223 -12.22 28.36 18.30
CA VAL A 223 -12.20 28.32 19.76
C VAL A 223 -11.24 27.25 20.25
N CYS A 224 -10.30 27.60 21.13
CA CYS A 224 -9.45 26.60 21.77
C CYS A 224 -10.31 25.63 22.60
N PRO A 225 -10.15 24.31 22.45
CA PRO A 225 -10.76 23.36 23.36
C PRO A 225 -10.26 23.59 24.79
N ALA A 226 -11.18 23.61 25.76
CA ALA A 226 -10.93 23.98 27.16
C ALA A 226 -10.04 23.00 27.96
N THR A 227 -9.38 22.05 27.29
CA THR A 227 -8.55 21.02 27.92
C THR A 227 -7.23 20.84 27.20
N PHE A 228 -6.41 21.89 27.18
CA PHE A 228 -4.97 21.76 27.04
C PHE A 228 -4.29 22.53 28.18
N GLN A 229 -4.30 21.91 29.37
CA GLN A 229 -3.16 22.07 30.24
C GLN A 229 -2.02 21.30 29.56
N GLU A 230 -1.10 22.06 29.01
CA GLU A 230 0.29 21.73 28.73
C GLU A 230 0.78 20.60 29.67
N LYS A 231 0.82 19.37 29.15
CA LYS A 231 1.67 18.32 29.74
C LYS A 231 3.10 18.73 29.44
N ASN A 232 3.61 19.64 30.28
CA ASN A 232 5.03 19.80 30.48
C ASN A 232 5.57 18.46 30.97
N GLU A 233 6.58 17.97 30.26
CA GLU A 233 7.17 16.65 30.43
C GLU A 233 7.96 16.62 31.74
N THR A 234 7.31 16.25 32.85
CA THR A 234 8.02 15.81 34.05
C THR A 234 8.23 14.30 33.98
N GLN A 235 9.42 13.95 33.51
CA GLN A 235 10.14 12.68 33.68
C GLN A 235 9.67 11.85 34.89
N PRO A 236 9.15 10.62 34.72
CA PRO A 236 8.85 9.75 35.84
C PRO A 236 10.15 9.19 36.44
N THR A 237 10.45 9.62 37.66
CA THR A 237 11.40 8.93 38.55
C THR A 237 10.91 7.52 38.88
N PRO A 238 11.82 6.54 38.97
CA PRO A 238 11.47 5.13 39.21
C PRO A 238 10.97 4.91 40.65
N PRO A 239 9.90 4.12 40.87
CA PRO A 239 9.47 3.78 42.21
C PRO A 239 10.36 2.67 42.82
N THR A 240 11.05 3.04 43.89
CA THR A 240 11.71 2.15 44.87
C THR A 240 10.64 1.44 45.72
N PRO A 241 10.86 0.19 46.19
CA PRO A 241 9.77 -0.70 46.60
C PRO A 241 9.34 -0.47 48.05
N VAL A 242 8.03 -0.53 48.29
CA VAL A 242 7.47 -0.54 49.65
C VAL A 242 6.75 -1.86 49.89
N SER A 243 7.35 -2.61 50.82
CA SER A 243 6.81 -3.75 51.55
C SER A 243 5.63 -3.34 52.42
N ASN A 244 4.55 -4.14 52.44
CA ASN A 244 4.14 -4.84 53.66
C ASN A 244 2.94 -5.80 53.48
N GLN A 245 3.17 -6.99 54.06
CA GLN A 245 2.32 -8.07 54.59
C GLN A 245 0.80 -7.82 54.71
N THR A 246 -0.06 -8.73 54.21
CA THR A 246 -0.53 -10.03 54.75
C THR A 246 -1.81 -9.90 55.56
N THR A 247 -2.91 -10.49 55.08
CA THR A 247 -3.83 -11.26 55.92
C THR A 247 -4.42 -12.40 55.08
N GLU A 248 -4.27 -13.63 55.59
CA GLU A 248 -4.80 -14.88 55.05
C GLU A 248 -6.34 -14.92 55.11
N GLU A 249 -6.98 -15.51 54.10
CA GLU A 249 -8.11 -16.41 54.36
C GLU A 249 -8.14 -17.58 53.36
N LYS A 250 -7.61 -18.70 53.86
CA LYS A 250 -7.88 -20.11 53.57
C LYS A 250 -9.17 -20.42 52.79
N LYS A 251 -9.02 -21.00 51.59
CA LYS A 251 -9.91 -22.10 51.15
C LYS A 251 -9.27 -23.05 50.15
N THR A 252 -9.35 -24.32 50.52
CA THR A 252 -8.85 -25.53 49.88
C THR A 252 -9.65 -25.90 48.63
N GLY A 253 -8.96 -26.28 47.55
CA GLY A 253 -9.58 -26.84 46.34
C GLY A 253 -8.54 -27.27 45.31
N THR A 254 -8.21 -28.55 45.32
CA THR A 254 -7.32 -29.28 44.40
C THR A 254 -7.73 -29.13 42.93
N PRO A 255 -6.82 -28.87 41.97
CA PRO A 255 -7.11 -29.09 40.56
C PRO A 255 -6.77 -30.54 40.16
N PRO A 256 -7.66 -31.25 39.46
CA PRO A 256 -7.35 -32.55 38.89
C PRO A 256 -6.40 -32.39 37.70
N THR A 257 -5.36 -33.21 37.73
CA THR A 257 -4.53 -33.60 36.59
C THR A 257 -5.36 -34.27 35.49
N SER A 258 -4.92 -34.11 34.23
CA SER A 258 -5.02 -35.06 33.09
C SER A 258 -5.47 -34.39 31.77
N PRO A 259 -5.07 -34.90 30.59
CA PRO A 259 -3.74 -35.32 30.18
C PRO A 259 -3.28 -34.62 28.89
N THR A 260 -1.96 -34.55 28.77
CA THR A 260 -1.20 -34.29 27.55
C THR A 260 -1.59 -35.28 26.44
N SER A 261 -2.08 -34.77 25.30
CA SER A 261 -2.16 -35.55 24.06
C SER A 261 -1.24 -34.92 23.02
N PHE A 262 -0.08 -35.55 22.85
CA PHE A 262 0.77 -35.38 21.68
C PHE A 262 0.07 -36.04 20.48
N ILE A 263 -0.33 -35.26 19.48
CA ILE A 263 -0.57 -35.78 18.13
C ILE A 263 0.63 -35.39 17.27
N THR A 264 1.55 -36.34 17.14
CA THR A 264 2.61 -36.34 16.14
C THR A 264 1.99 -36.72 14.79
N GLY A 265 1.42 -35.74 14.10
CA GLY A 265 0.96 -35.89 12.72
C GLY A 265 2.13 -35.76 11.75
N LEU A 266 2.62 -36.89 11.26
CA LEU A 266 3.64 -37.01 10.22
C LEU A 266 3.09 -36.45 8.89
N VAL A 267 3.45 -35.22 8.52
CA VAL A 267 3.14 -34.66 7.21
C VAL A 267 4.07 -35.29 6.18
N THR A 268 3.55 -36.22 5.39
CA THR A 268 4.29 -36.79 4.26
C THR A 268 4.40 -35.73 3.17
N ALA A 269 5.60 -35.18 3.00
CA ALA A 269 5.92 -34.26 1.91
C ALA A 269 5.87 -35.00 0.56
N ALA A 270 4.77 -34.85 -0.17
CA ALA A 270 4.69 -35.24 -1.58
C ALA A 270 5.44 -34.22 -2.45
N LYS A 271 6.78 -34.26 -2.43
CA LYS A 271 7.61 -33.69 -3.50
C LYS A 271 7.58 -34.68 -4.67
N GLY A 272 6.60 -34.53 -5.55
CA GLY A 272 6.50 -35.32 -6.76
C GLY A 272 5.75 -34.58 -7.86
N ASN A 273 6.45 -34.32 -8.97
CA ASN A 273 5.89 -34.14 -10.32
C ASN A 273 5.60 -32.73 -10.87
N ALA A 274 6.19 -31.65 -10.34
CA ALA A 274 6.21 -30.38 -11.07
C ALA A 274 6.95 -30.49 -12.44
N ALA A 275 7.98 -31.33 -12.52
CA ALA A 275 8.74 -31.56 -13.75
C ALA A 275 7.95 -32.33 -14.82
N LEU A 276 7.03 -33.23 -14.42
CA LEU A 276 6.24 -34.02 -15.36
C LEU A 276 5.17 -33.16 -16.05
N ILE A 277 4.57 -32.21 -15.32
CA ILE A 277 3.57 -31.28 -15.85
C ILE A 277 4.20 -30.34 -16.89
N PHE A 278 5.42 -29.86 -16.64
CA PHE A 278 6.15 -29.02 -17.59
C PHE A 278 6.47 -29.74 -18.91
N ILE A 279 6.86 -31.02 -18.86
CA ILE A 279 7.14 -31.81 -20.06
C ILE A 279 5.86 -32.03 -20.88
N ILE A 280 4.72 -32.29 -20.23
CA ILE A 280 3.43 -32.45 -20.91
C ILE A 280 3.00 -31.15 -21.60
N LEU A 281 3.17 -29.99 -20.94
CA LEU A 281 2.86 -28.69 -21.54
C LEU A 281 3.73 -28.40 -22.78
N ILE A 282 5.03 -28.71 -22.73
CA ILE A 282 5.93 -28.53 -23.88
C ILE A 282 5.48 -29.42 -25.05
N ILE A 283 5.13 -30.68 -24.80
CA ILE A 283 4.67 -31.61 -25.85
C ILE A 283 3.36 -31.13 -26.48
N VAL A 284 2.42 -30.61 -25.68
CA VAL A 284 1.14 -30.08 -26.19
C VAL A 284 1.36 -28.83 -27.04
N VAL A 285 2.24 -27.92 -26.62
CA VAL A 285 2.59 -26.72 -27.40
C VAL A 285 3.26 -27.11 -28.72
N PHE A 286 4.22 -28.05 -28.69
CA PHE A 286 4.86 -28.55 -29.90
C PHE A 286 3.87 -29.21 -30.86
N ALA A 287 2.94 -30.04 -30.36
CA ALA A 287 1.92 -30.67 -31.19
C ALA A 287 0.99 -29.64 -31.85
N PHE A 288 0.64 -28.57 -31.12
CA PHE A 288 -0.19 -27.48 -31.65
C PHE A 288 0.53 -26.67 -32.73
N CYS A 289 1.82 -26.37 -32.52
CA CYS A 289 2.66 -25.70 -33.51
C CYS A 289 2.82 -26.55 -34.79
N PHE A 290 3.04 -27.86 -34.67
CA PHE A 290 3.15 -28.75 -35.83
C PHE A 290 1.83 -28.88 -36.61
N LYS A 291 0.68 -28.85 -35.93
CA LYS A 291 -0.63 -28.88 -36.59
C LYS A 291 -0.89 -27.62 -37.42
N LYS A 292 -0.31 -26.48 -37.02
CA LYS A 292 -0.45 -25.21 -37.74
C LYS A 292 0.44 -25.08 -38.97
N MET A 293 1.53 -25.86 -39.06
CA MET A 293 2.44 -25.86 -40.22
C MET A 293 2.02 -26.82 -41.35
N LYS A 294 0.96 -27.61 -41.17
CA LYS A 294 0.43 -28.54 -42.20
C LYS A 294 -0.83 -28.02 -42.90
N LYS A 295 -1.16 -26.75 -42.74
CA LYS A 295 -2.17 -26.02 -43.53
C LYS A 295 -1.50 -24.84 -44.21
#